data_AF-A0A4Q6ARR8-F1
#
_entry.id   AF-A0A4Q6ARR8-F1
#
_cell.length_a   1.000
_cell.length_b   1.000
_cell.length_c   1.000
_cell.angle_alpha   90.00
_cell.angle_beta   90.00
_cell.angle_gamma   90.00
#
_symmetry.space_group_name_H-M   'P 1'
#
loop_
_entity.id
_entity.type
_entity.pdbx_description
1 polymer ?
#
loop_
_entity_poly.entity_id
_entity_poly.type
_entity_poly.pdbx_seq_one_letter_code
_entity_poly.pdbx_strand_id
1 'polypeptide(L)'
;MLFFAALGVVWGGARLAADNPAASVFQQAAGAIGYRTFGLVMWCAAITSVIGASYTTISFFKTLHPAIEKWSRVLVSLFILTSTAIFLLQQSSAVSLLIIAGGVNGLILPIALALILLAARRKSIVGDYRHPLWMQVAGWLVVAVMTYMGAVSLLTIF
;
A
#
# COMPACT_ATOMS: atom_id res chain seq x y z
N MET A 1 -8.84 6.47 -13.51
CA MET A 1 -10.13 7.19 -13.59
C MET A 1 -10.33 8.18 -12.45
N LEU A 2 -10.20 7.79 -11.17
CA LEU A 2 -10.32 8.72 -10.02
C LEU A 2 -9.40 9.94 -10.10
N PHE A 3 -8.15 9.75 -10.55
CA PHE A 3 -7.21 10.85 -10.77
C PHE A 3 -7.74 11.90 -11.75
N PHE A 4 -8.21 11.48 -12.93
CA PHE A 4 -8.74 12.41 -13.93
C PHE A 4 -10.05 13.09 -13.49
N ALA A 5 -10.90 12.37 -12.74
CA ALA A 5 -12.09 12.97 -12.15
C ALA A 5 -11.73 14.06 -11.13
N ALA A 6 -10.76 13.80 -10.24
CA ALA A 6 -10.27 14.80 -9.30
C ALA A 6 -9.60 15.98 -10.00
N LEU A 7 -8.80 15.72 -11.03
CA LEU A 7 -8.15 16.75 -11.84
C LEU A 7 -9.18 17.65 -12.54
N GLY A 8 -10.25 17.07 -13.10
CA GLY A 8 -11.32 17.84 -13.74
C GLY A 8 -12.03 18.78 -12.77
N VAL A 9 -12.28 18.33 -11.54
CA VAL A 9 -12.88 19.17 -10.48
C VAL A 9 -11.94 20.33 -10.13
N VAL A 10 -10.65 20.07 -9.88
CA VAL A 10 -9.67 21.10 -9.55
C VAL A 10 -9.45 22.08 -10.70
N TRP A 11 -9.35 21.58 -11.94
CA TRP A 11 -9.19 22.41 -13.13
C TRP A 11 -10.42 23.29 -13.40
N GLY A 12 -11.61 22.84 -12.99
CA GLY A 12 -12.84 23.63 -12.97
C GLY A 12 -12.90 24.75 -11.91
N GLY A 13 -11.81 24.98 -11.15
CA GLY A 13 -11.72 26.05 -10.16
C GLY A 13 -12.21 25.69 -8.75
N ALA A 14 -12.46 24.40 -8.50
CA ALA A 14 -12.87 23.89 -7.20
C ALA A 14 -11.83 24.19 -6.11
N ARG A 15 -12.26 24.81 -5.01
CA ARG A 15 -11.43 24.98 -3.81
C ARG A 15 -11.62 23.77 -2.90
N LEU A 16 -10.57 22.97 -2.75
CA LEU A 16 -10.59 21.81 -1.86
C LEU A 16 -10.50 22.26 -0.41
N ALA A 17 -11.24 21.57 0.47
CA ALA A 17 -11.18 21.82 1.89
C ALA A 17 -9.87 21.26 2.46
N ALA A 18 -9.17 22.02 3.31
CA ALA A 18 -7.84 21.68 3.81
C ALA A 18 -7.85 20.50 4.81
N ASP A 19 -8.99 20.27 5.46
CA ASP A 19 -9.24 19.21 6.41
C ASP A 19 -9.47 17.85 5.73
N ASN A 20 -10.24 17.81 4.63
CA ASN A 20 -10.51 16.60 3.88
C ASN A 20 -10.58 16.85 2.36
N PRO A 21 -9.41 17.03 1.72
CA PRO A 21 -9.35 17.38 0.30
C PRO A 21 -9.98 16.28 -0.56
N ALA A 22 -9.79 15.01 -0.21
CA ALA A 22 -10.32 13.87 -0.97
C ALA A 22 -11.86 13.83 -0.96
N ALA A 23 -12.50 14.00 0.21
CA ALA A 23 -13.96 14.05 0.29
C ALA A 23 -14.51 15.29 -0.44
N SER A 24 -13.80 16.42 -0.37
CA SER A 24 -14.24 17.67 -1.00
C SER A 24 -14.27 17.59 -2.53
N VAL A 25 -13.43 16.76 -3.16
CA VAL A 25 -13.50 16.47 -4.61
C VAL A 25 -14.85 15.84 -4.96
N PHE A 26 -15.25 14.81 -4.22
CA PHE A 26 -16.52 14.11 -4.46
C PHE A 26 -17.71 15.00 -4.12
N GLN A 27 -17.61 15.78 -3.05
CA GLN A 27 -18.64 16.74 -2.65
C GLN A 27 -18.84 17.84 -3.70
N GLN A 28 -17.79 18.33 -4.34
CA GLN A 28 -17.92 19.32 -5.40
C GLN A 28 -18.42 18.71 -6.71
N ALA A 29 -18.12 17.44 -6.97
CA ALA A 29 -18.62 16.74 -8.15
C ALA A 29 -20.12 16.39 -8.07
N ALA A 30 -20.63 15.99 -6.90
CA ALA A 30 -21.98 15.43 -6.75
C ALA A 30 -22.72 15.85 -5.46
N GLY A 31 -22.28 16.93 -4.80
CA GLY A 31 -22.90 17.45 -3.58
C GLY A 31 -22.85 16.46 -2.40
N ALA A 32 -23.88 16.47 -1.57
CA ALA A 32 -23.98 15.59 -0.39
C ALA A 32 -23.96 14.08 -0.75
N ILE A 33 -24.44 13.71 -1.94
CA ILE A 33 -24.41 12.32 -2.43
C ILE A 33 -22.96 11.92 -2.70
N GLY A 34 -22.17 12.80 -3.32
CA GLY A 34 -20.74 12.62 -3.51
C GLY A 34 -19.98 12.39 -2.20
N TYR A 35 -20.27 13.21 -1.18
CA TYR A 35 -19.64 13.05 0.13
C TYR A 35 -19.94 11.68 0.77
N ARG A 36 -21.19 11.22 0.73
CA ARG A 36 -21.59 9.92 1.29
C ARG A 36 -21.01 8.75 0.51
N THR A 37 -20.97 8.84 -0.82
CA THR A 37 -20.39 7.81 -1.68
C THR A 37 -18.88 7.70 -1.48
N PHE A 38 -18.17 8.81 -1.28
CA PHE A 38 -16.75 8.79 -0.88
C PHE A 38 -16.56 8.01 0.42
N GLY A 39 -17.36 8.29 1.45
CA GLY A 39 -17.31 7.56 2.72
C GLY A 39 -17.52 6.06 2.55
N LEU A 40 -18.49 5.65 1.74
CA LEU A 40 -18.76 4.24 1.43
C LEU A 40 -17.57 3.59 0.71
N VAL A 41 -17.01 4.25 -0.30
CA VAL A 41 -15.86 3.75 -1.07
C VAL A 41 -14.64 3.60 -0.17
N MET A 42 -14.34 4.59 0.67
CA MET A 42 -13.24 4.53 1.64
C MET A 42 -13.43 3.40 2.65
N TRP A 43 -14.65 3.18 3.12
CA TRP A 43 -14.97 2.08 4.03
C TRP A 43 -14.75 0.71 3.37
N CYS A 44 -15.25 0.52 2.15
CA CYS A 44 -15.02 -0.72 1.39
C CYS A 44 -13.52 -0.96 1.13
N ALA A 45 -12.80 0.07 0.68
CA ALA A 45 -11.36 -0.01 0.41
C ALA A 45 -10.55 -0.37 1.66
N ALA A 46 -10.90 0.23 2.81
CA ALA A 46 -10.25 -0.06 4.08
C ALA A 46 -10.44 -1.52 4.49
N ILE A 47 -11.65 -2.07 4.39
CA ILE A 47 -11.93 -3.48 4.74
C ILE A 47 -11.09 -4.43 3.88
N THR A 48 -11.11 -4.27 2.55
CA THR A 48 -10.34 -5.14 1.65
C THR A 48 -8.85 -5.05 1.93
N SER A 49 -8.33 -3.85 2.23
CA SER A 49 -6.91 -3.66 2.56
C SER A 49 -6.52 -4.31 3.88
N VAL A 50 -7.32 -4.15 4.94
CA VAL A 50 -7.06 -4.75 6.26
C VAL A 50 -7.04 -6.27 6.17
N ILE A 51 -8.00 -6.85 5.45
CA ILE A 51 -8.07 -8.30 5.24
C ILE A 51 -6.85 -8.77 4.44
N GLY A 52 -6.51 -8.10 3.33
CA GLY A 52 -5.36 -8.47 2.49
C GLY A 52 -4.02 -8.39 3.21
N ALA A 53 -3.79 -7.32 3.98
CA ALA A 53 -2.57 -7.17 4.78
C ALA A 53 -2.45 -8.26 5.84
N SER A 54 -3.55 -8.58 6.53
CA SER A 54 -3.57 -9.60 7.57
C SER A 54 -3.30 -11.00 7.00
N TYR A 55 -3.90 -11.34 5.85
CA TYR A 55 -3.63 -12.62 5.18
C TYR A 55 -2.18 -12.73 4.71
N THR A 56 -1.61 -11.66 4.16
CA THR A 56 -0.21 -11.63 3.71
C THR A 56 0.74 -11.89 4.87
N THR A 57 0.53 -11.19 6.00
CA THR A 57 1.30 -11.40 7.24
C THR A 57 1.20 -12.85 7.72
N ILE A 58 -0.01 -13.38 7.89
CA ILE A 58 -0.19 -14.76 8.40
C ILE A 58 0.37 -15.78 7.40
N SER A 59 0.33 -15.52 6.10
CA SER A 59 0.96 -16.39 5.10
C SER A 59 2.48 -16.48 5.28
N PHE A 60 3.17 -15.38 5.60
CA PHE A 60 4.60 -15.42 5.93
C PHE A 60 4.88 -16.28 7.15
N PHE A 61 4.04 -16.19 8.19
CA PHE A 61 4.18 -17.04 9.38
C PHE A 61 3.94 -18.52 9.06
N LYS A 62 2.98 -18.85 8.19
CA LYS A 62 2.74 -20.24 7.75
C LYS A 62 3.97 -20.86 7.08
N THR A 63 4.67 -20.09 6.24
CA THR A 63 5.89 -20.55 5.56
C THR A 63 7.02 -20.87 6.53
N LEU A 64 7.04 -20.23 7.72
CA LEU A 64 8.04 -20.48 8.76
C LEU A 64 7.69 -21.68 9.66
N HIS A 65 6.41 -21.97 9.90
CA HIS A 65 6.01 -23.08 10.76
C HIS A 65 4.65 -23.71 10.36
N PRO A 66 4.59 -25.02 10.04
CA PRO A 66 3.37 -25.67 9.52
C PRO A 66 2.22 -25.75 10.54
N ALA A 67 2.50 -25.70 11.85
CA ALA A 67 1.44 -25.72 12.87
C ALA A 67 0.52 -24.48 12.85
N ILE A 68 0.91 -23.42 12.16
CA ILE A 68 0.17 -22.15 12.04
C ILE A 68 -0.98 -22.27 11.03
N GLU A 69 -0.93 -23.26 10.13
CA GLU A 69 -1.94 -23.46 9.10
C GLU A 69 -3.33 -23.75 9.70
N LYS A 70 -3.36 -24.60 10.74
CA LYS A 70 -4.59 -25.03 11.44
C LYS A 70 -5.32 -23.89 12.15
N TRP A 71 -4.60 -22.87 12.60
CA TRP A 71 -5.15 -21.73 13.37
C TRP A 71 -5.22 -20.42 12.58
N SER A 72 -4.94 -20.46 11.28
CA SER A 72 -4.74 -19.26 10.47
C SER A 72 -5.92 -18.29 10.47
N ARG A 73 -7.17 -18.77 10.46
CA ARG A 73 -8.36 -17.90 10.58
C ARG A 73 -8.40 -17.15 11.92
N VAL A 74 -8.10 -17.83 13.02
CA VAL A 74 -8.07 -17.24 14.36
C VAL A 74 -6.94 -16.23 14.47
N LEU A 75 -5.78 -16.54 13.90
CA LEU A 75 -4.62 -15.65 13.89
C LEU A 75 -4.85 -14.39 13.06
N VAL A 76 -5.54 -14.47 11.91
CA VAL A 76 -5.94 -13.29 11.13
C VAL A 76 -6.85 -12.38 11.97
N SER A 77 -7.89 -12.93 12.59
CA SER A 77 -8.80 -12.16 13.45
C SER A 77 -8.08 -11.53 14.64
N LEU A 78 -7.22 -12.31 15.31
CA LEU A 78 -6.42 -11.83 16.45
C LEU A 78 -5.44 -10.72 16.03
N PHE A 79 -4.84 -10.82 14.85
CA PHE A 79 -3.94 -9.81 14.30
C PHE A 79 -4.68 -8.48 14.06
N ILE A 80 -5.88 -8.53 13.49
CA ILE A 80 -6.71 -7.32 13.28
C ILE A 80 -7.11 -6.70 14.61
N LEU A 81 -7.60 -7.51 15.56
CA LEU A 81 -8.01 -7.02 16.89
C LEU A 81 -6.84 -6.40 17.65
N THR A 82 -5.70 -7.07 17.68
CA THR A 82 -4.49 -6.57 18.35
C THR A 82 -3.99 -5.28 17.71
N SER A 83 -3.93 -5.22 16.38
CA SER A 83 -3.49 -4.01 15.65
C SER A 83 -4.44 -2.83 15.92
N THR A 84 -5.75 -3.09 15.96
CA THR A 84 -6.77 -2.08 16.29
C THR A 84 -6.61 -1.59 17.73
N ALA A 85 -6.38 -2.50 18.68
CA ALA A 85 -6.13 -2.14 20.08
C ALA A 85 -4.88 -1.28 20.24
N ILE A 86 -3.77 -1.64 19.60
CA ILE A 86 -2.54 -0.84 19.61
C ILE A 86 -2.79 0.55 19.04
N PHE A 87 -3.48 0.66 17.91
CA PHE A 87 -3.81 1.95 17.31
C PHE A 87 -4.62 2.85 18.26
N LEU A 88 -5.63 2.29 18.94
CA LEU A 88 -6.44 3.03 19.92
C LEU A 88 -5.63 3.47 21.15
N LEU A 89 -4.72 2.61 21.62
CA LEU A 89 -3.89 2.89 22.80
C LEU A 89 -2.79 3.92 22.51
N GLN A 90 -2.22 3.92 21.31
CA GLN A 90 -1.10 4.78 20.93
C GLN A 90 -1.53 6.22 20.61
N GLN A 91 -2.84 6.48 20.48
CA GLN A 91 -3.45 7.79 20.17
C GLN A 91 -2.72 8.57 19.06
N SER A 92 -2.12 7.84 18.11
CA SER A 92 -1.33 8.43 17.03
C SER A 92 -2.25 8.91 15.91
N SER A 93 -1.87 10.00 15.25
CA SER A 93 -2.63 10.47 14.09
C SER A 93 -2.55 9.42 12.97
N ALA A 94 -3.69 9.07 12.38
CA ALA A 94 -3.74 8.12 11.26
C ALA A 94 -2.87 8.58 10.08
N VAL A 95 -2.75 9.90 9.88
CA VAL A 95 -1.94 10.53 8.83
C VAL A 95 -0.45 10.28 9.09
N SER A 96 0.03 10.44 10.32
CA SER A 96 1.43 10.17 10.67
C SER A 96 1.81 8.71 10.43
N LEU A 97 0.95 7.77 10.83
CA LEU A 97 1.17 6.35 10.56
C LEU A 97 1.18 6.05 9.06
N LEU A 98 0.33 6.72 8.28
CA LEU A 98 0.29 6.57 6.83
C LEU A 98 1.57 7.12 6.17
N ILE A 99 2.10 8.26 6.64
CA ILE A 99 3.36 8.82 6.14
C ILE A 99 4.53 7.88 6.46
N ILE A 100 4.62 7.38 7.69
CA ILE A 100 5.67 6.45 8.11
C ILE A 100 5.57 5.14 7.32
N ALA A 101 4.37 4.57 7.21
CA ALA A 101 4.13 3.36 6.42
C ALA A 101 4.49 3.56 4.94
N GLY A 102 4.17 4.72 4.37
CA GLY A 102 4.56 5.11 3.01
C GLY A 102 6.07 5.19 2.85
N GLY A 103 6.78 5.82 3.79
CA GLY A 103 8.24 5.89 3.79
C GLY A 103 8.90 4.51 3.89
N VAL A 104 8.44 3.67 4.82
CA VAL A 104 8.92 2.28 4.97
C VAL A 104 8.65 1.47 3.70
N ASN A 105 7.45 1.59 3.12
CA ASN A 105 7.10 0.87 1.89
C ASN A 105 7.96 1.34 0.69
N GLY A 106 8.28 2.63 0.63
CA GLY A 106 9.19 3.21 -0.37
C GLY A 106 10.59 2.57 -0.37
N LEU A 107 11.04 2.03 0.78
CA LEU A 107 12.30 1.28 0.90
C LEU A 107 12.14 -0.22 0.66
N ILE A 108 11.02 -0.80 1.09
CA ILE A 108 10.78 -2.24 0.93
C ILE A 108 10.65 -2.61 -0.55
N LEU A 109 9.97 -1.79 -1.36
CA LEU A 109 9.77 -2.06 -2.79
C LEU A 109 11.07 -2.27 -3.59
N PRO A 110 12.06 -1.34 -3.58
CA PRO A 110 13.29 -1.53 -4.34
C PRO A 110 14.07 -2.77 -3.89
N ILE A 111 14.09 -3.08 -2.59
CA ILE A 111 14.75 -4.27 -2.05
C ILE A 111 14.05 -5.54 -2.55
N ALA A 112 12.73 -5.61 -2.43
CA ALA A 112 11.94 -6.75 -2.88
C ALA A 112 12.09 -6.98 -4.39
N LEU A 113 12.00 -5.91 -5.20
CA LEU A 113 12.15 -5.99 -6.65
C LEU A 113 13.56 -6.42 -7.06
N ALA A 114 14.61 -5.91 -6.40
CA ALA A 114 15.99 -6.32 -6.65
C ALA A 114 16.20 -7.81 -6.37
N LEU A 115 15.65 -8.31 -5.25
CA LEU A 115 15.70 -9.73 -4.90
C LEU A 115 14.97 -10.60 -5.94
N ILE A 116 13.80 -10.17 -6.40
CA ILE A 116 13.03 -10.88 -7.44
C ILE A 116 13.79 -10.89 -8.77
N LEU A 117 14.40 -9.78 -9.19
CA LEU A 117 15.20 -9.71 -10.42
C LEU A 117 16.44 -10.60 -10.37
N LEU A 118 17.07 -10.72 -9.20
CA LEU A 118 18.18 -11.63 -8.97
C LEU A 118 17.71 -13.09 -9.00
N ALA A 119 16.57 -13.38 -8.36
CA ALA A 119 15.96 -14.72 -8.36
C ALA A 119 15.50 -15.14 -9.76
N ALA A 120 14.99 -14.20 -10.57
CA ALA A 120 14.53 -14.43 -11.93
C ALA A 120 15.63 -14.94 -12.89
N ARG A 121 16.91 -14.78 -12.52
CA ARG A 121 18.07 -15.30 -13.26
C ARG A 121 18.52 -16.68 -12.80
N ARG A 122 18.09 -17.14 -11.62
CA ARG A 122 18.49 -18.44 -11.08
C ARG A 122 17.63 -19.52 -11.69
N LYS A 123 18.21 -20.32 -12.59
CA LYS A 123 17.58 -21.53 -13.14
C LYS A 123 17.08 -22.50 -12.06
N SER A 124 17.76 -22.54 -10.91
CA SER A 124 17.34 -23.35 -9.76
C SER A 124 16.01 -22.90 -9.14
N ILE A 125 15.56 -21.67 -9.41
CA ILE A 125 14.30 -21.10 -8.87
C ILE A 125 13.23 -21.06 -9.95
N VAL A 126 13.56 -20.61 -11.16
CA VAL A 126 12.57 -20.37 -12.24
C VAL A 126 12.49 -21.51 -13.27
N GLY A 127 13.33 -22.55 -13.13
CA GLY A 127 13.36 -23.67 -14.06
C GLY A 127 13.77 -23.25 -15.47
N ASP A 128 12.96 -23.61 -16.46
CA ASP A 128 13.21 -23.36 -17.89
C ASP A 128 12.80 -21.96 -18.37
N TYR A 129 12.24 -21.13 -17.49
CA TYR A 129 11.84 -19.78 -17.86
C TYR A 129 13.05 -18.89 -18.16
N ARG A 130 13.05 -18.29 -19.35
CA ARG A 130 14.06 -17.31 -19.77
C ARG A 130 13.49 -15.91 -19.60
N HIS A 131 13.84 -15.26 -18.50
CA HIS A 131 13.45 -13.87 -18.29
C HIS A 131 14.10 -12.97 -19.35
N PRO A 132 13.31 -12.21 -20.14
CA PRO A 132 13.86 -11.44 -21.25
C PRO A 132 14.73 -10.28 -20.76
N LEU A 133 15.84 -10.03 -21.46
CA LEU A 133 16.84 -9.04 -21.05
C LEU A 133 16.26 -7.62 -20.96
N TRP A 134 15.28 -7.27 -21.81
CA TRP A 134 14.65 -5.94 -21.77
C TRP A 134 13.84 -5.71 -20.49
N MET A 135 13.09 -6.71 -20.01
CA MET A 135 12.36 -6.61 -18.73
C MET A 135 13.33 -6.53 -17.56
N GLN A 136 14.48 -7.20 -17.67
CA GLN A 136 15.51 -7.13 -16.66
C GLN A 136 16.15 -5.74 -16.57
N VAL A 137 16.50 -5.14 -17.71
CA VAL A 137 17.05 -3.78 -17.75
C VAL A 137 16.02 -2.77 -17.24
N ALA A 138 14.76 -2.88 -17.69
CA ALA A 138 13.68 -2.05 -17.21
C ALA A 138 13.46 -2.20 -15.70
N GLY A 139 13.49 -3.44 -15.19
CA GLY A 139 13.36 -3.72 -13.76
C GLY A 139 14.46 -3.08 -12.93
N TRP A 140 15.73 -3.18 -13.36
CA TRP A 140 16.85 -2.54 -12.67
C TRP A 140 16.78 -1.01 -12.73
N LEU A 141 16.29 -0.45 -13.85
CA LEU A 141 16.01 0.98 -13.95
C LEU A 141 14.96 1.41 -12.93
N VAL A 142 13.86 0.66 -12.79
CA VAL A 142 12.82 0.92 -11.78
C VAL A 142 13.39 0.83 -10.37
N VAL A 143 14.21 -0.17 -10.06
CA VAL A 143 14.90 -0.27 -8.76
C VAL A 143 15.75 0.98 -8.50
N ALA A 144 16.53 1.45 -9.48
CA ALA A 144 17.36 2.64 -9.32
C ALA A 144 16.52 3.90 -9.05
N VAL A 145 15.44 4.11 -9.81
CA VAL A 145 14.52 5.24 -9.63
C VAL A 145 13.82 5.17 -8.28
N MET A 146 13.31 4.01 -7.89
CA MET A 146 12.65 3.80 -6.59
C MET A 146 13.61 4.00 -5.42
N THR A 147 14.85 3.52 -5.53
CA THR A 147 15.87 3.73 -4.50
C THR A 147 16.19 5.20 -4.33
N TYR A 148 16.32 5.95 -5.43
CA TYR A 148 16.51 7.40 -5.39
C TYR A 148 15.32 8.12 -4.74
N MET A 149 14.09 7.83 -5.18
CA MET A 149 12.88 8.44 -4.62
C MET A 149 12.68 8.10 -3.15
N GLY A 150 12.96 6.85 -2.76
CA GLY A 150 12.90 6.39 -1.37
C GLY A 150 13.93 7.11 -0.48
N ALA A 151 15.17 7.27 -0.96
CA ALA A 151 16.21 8.01 -0.26
C ALA A 151 15.83 9.49 -0.06
N VAL A 152 15.32 10.15 -1.11
CA VAL A 152 14.85 11.54 -1.03
C VAL A 152 13.68 11.68 -0.06
N SER A 153 12.74 10.73 -0.08
CA SER A 153 11.57 10.76 0.81
C SER A 153 11.98 10.60 2.27
N LEU A 154 12.91 9.70 2.58
CA LEU A 154 13.46 9.57 3.94
C LEU A 154 14.14 10.85 4.43
N LEU A 155 14.98 11.47 3.58
CA LEU A 155 15.68 12.72 3.91
C LEU A 155 14.74 13.92 4.05
N THR A 156 13.50 13.82 3.55
CA THR A 156 12.49 14.88 3.66
C THR A 156 11.55 14.65 4.84
N ILE A 157 11.34 13.38 5.23
CA ILE A 157 10.46 12.98 6.34
C ILE A 157 11.18 13.06 7.69
N PHE A 158 12.50 12.87 7.72
CA PHE A 158 13.38 13.00 8.89
C PHE A 158 14.21 14.27 8.82
#